data_AF-A0A0D0BYG4-F1
#
_entry.id   AF-A0A0D0BYG4-F1
#
_cell.length_a   1.000
_cell.length_b   1.000
_cell.length_c   1.000
_cell.angle_alpha   90.00
_cell.angle_beta   90.00
_cell.angle_gamma   90.00
#
_symmetry.space_group_name_H-M   'P 1'
#
loop_
_entity.id
_entity.type
_entity.pdbx_description
1 polymer ?
#
loop_
_entity_poly.entity_id
_entity_poly.type
_entity_poly.pdbx_seq_one_letter_code
_entity_poly.pdbx_strand_id
1 'polypeptide(L)'
;LDNFSMHAIVYKPTNICLEMLEPNMTSFVQPLDTGIIHCFKAHYQCTFCLCAIELDEAGDDDIYKINLLKVMLMVKEAWASVSANTIKNCWKH
;
A
#
# COMPACT_ATOMS: atom_id res chain seq x y z
N LEU A 1 -2.48 -13.84 -8.79
CA LEU A 1 -3.21 -13.41 -7.57
C LEU A 1 -2.73 -14.28 -6.41
N ASP A 2 -2.65 -13.77 -5.18
CA ASP A 2 -2.32 -14.61 -4.02
C ASP A 2 -3.47 -15.59 -3.73
N ASN A 3 -3.17 -16.63 -2.97
CA ASN A 3 -4.11 -17.69 -2.61
C ASN A 3 -5.01 -17.30 -1.42
N PHE A 4 -5.26 -16.01 -1.21
CA PHE A 4 -6.18 -15.57 -0.17
C PHE A 4 -7.60 -16.06 -0.51
N SER A 5 -8.25 -16.74 0.45
CA SER A 5 -9.51 -17.45 0.23
C SER A 5 -10.64 -16.57 -0.33
N MET A 6 -10.67 -15.28 0.00
CA MET A 6 -11.67 -14.34 -0.51
C MET A 6 -11.54 -14.05 -2.01
N HIS A 7 -10.41 -14.41 -2.62
CA HIS A 7 -10.20 -14.29 -4.05
C HIS A 7 -10.75 -15.47 -4.86
N ALA A 8 -11.23 -16.52 -4.20
CA ALA A 8 -11.94 -17.60 -4.88
C ALA A 8 -13.22 -17.06 -5.51
N ILE A 9 -13.28 -17.05 -6.84
CA ILE A 9 -14.48 -16.68 -7.58
C ILE A 9 -15.25 -17.91 -8.05
N VAL A 10 -16.58 -17.81 -8.02
CA VAL A 10 -17.48 -18.91 -8.39
C VAL A 10 -17.86 -18.87 -9.88
N TYR A 11 -17.51 -17.80 -10.58
CA TYR A 11 -17.82 -17.58 -12.00
C TYR A 11 -16.55 -17.57 -12.85
N LYS A 12 -16.71 -17.78 -14.16
CA LYS A 12 -15.63 -17.64 -15.13
C LYS A 12 -15.71 -16.29 -15.84
N PRO A 13 -14.75 -15.37 -15.66
CA PRO A 13 -14.72 -14.10 -16.38
C PRO A 13 -14.53 -14.33 -17.89
N THR A 14 -15.17 -13.50 -18.72
CA THR A 14 -15.15 -13.61 -20.19
C THR A 14 -13.98 -12.88 -20.83
N ASN A 15 -13.41 -11.88 -20.14
CA ASN A 15 -12.43 -10.95 -20.71
C ASN A 15 -11.16 -10.81 -19.86
N ILE A 16 -11.01 -11.64 -18.84
CA ILE A 16 -9.85 -11.62 -17.92
C ILE A 16 -9.41 -13.07 -17.71
N CYS A 17 -8.11 -13.34 -17.80
CA CYS A 17 -7.53 -14.59 -17.31
C CYS A 17 -7.06 -14.37 -15.88
N LEU A 18 -7.46 -15.27 -14.97
CA LEU A 18 -7.03 -15.25 -13.59
C LEU A 18 -6.04 -16.38 -13.36
N GLU A 19 -4.81 -16.00 -13.03
CA GLU A 19 -3.74 -16.92 -12.67
C GLU A 19 -3.53 -16.85 -11.16
N MET A 20 -3.70 -17.99 -10.48
CA MET A 20 -3.38 -18.15 -9.06
C MET A 20 -1.90 -18.51 -8.94
N LEU A 21 -1.22 -17.87 -7.99
CA LEU A 21 0.19 -18.14 -7.77
C LEU A 21 0.38 -19.45 -7.01
N GLU A 22 1.49 -20.14 -7.23
CA GLU A 22 1.89 -21.24 -6.37
C GLU A 22 2.05 -20.77 -4.92
N PRO A 23 1.82 -21.64 -3.92
CA PRO A 23 2.00 -21.30 -2.52
C PRO A 23 3.38 -20.67 -2.25
N ASN A 24 3.43 -19.64 -1.41
CA ASN A 24 4.65 -18.93 -1.00
C ASN A 24 5.38 -18.15 -2.11
N MET A 25 4.75 -17.91 -3.27
CA MET A 25 5.35 -17.10 -4.35
C MET A 25 5.06 -15.60 -4.25
N THR A 26 4.22 -15.17 -3.31
CA THR A 26 3.73 -13.79 -3.19
C THR A 26 4.87 -12.77 -3.15
N SER A 27 5.83 -12.91 -2.23
CA SER A 27 6.96 -11.99 -2.11
C SER A 27 7.91 -11.98 -3.31
N PHE A 28 7.88 -13.03 -4.13
CA PHE A 28 8.76 -13.16 -5.30
C PHE A 28 8.11 -12.62 -6.57
N VAL A 29 6.81 -12.84 -6.75
CA VAL A 29 6.13 -12.61 -8.03
C VAL A 29 5.12 -11.47 -7.96
N GLN A 30 4.61 -11.10 -6.78
CA GLN A 30 3.59 -10.05 -6.66
C GLN A 30 4.24 -8.68 -6.50
N PRO A 31 4.10 -7.77 -7.48
CA PRO A 31 4.75 -6.46 -7.45
C PRO A 31 4.37 -5.61 -6.23
N LEU A 32 3.16 -5.84 -5.70
CA LEU A 32 2.71 -5.22 -4.46
C LEU A 32 3.65 -5.55 -3.29
N ASP A 33 3.98 -6.84 -3.12
CA ASP A 33 4.87 -7.35 -2.08
C ASP A 33 6.35 -7.15 -2.43
N THR A 34 6.69 -7.06 -3.71
CA THR A 34 8.07 -6.81 -4.20
C THR A 34 8.54 -5.35 -4.03
N GLY A 35 7.71 -4.47 -3.47
CA GLY A 35 8.17 -3.16 -3.01
C GLY A 35 7.18 -2.01 -3.16
N ILE A 36 6.08 -2.16 -3.92
CA ILE A 36 5.08 -1.10 -4.04
C ILE A 36 4.44 -0.80 -2.67
N ILE A 37 4.03 -1.82 -1.91
CA ILE A 37 3.48 -1.64 -0.55
C ILE A 37 4.52 -1.02 0.38
N HIS A 38 5.79 -1.45 0.27
CA HIS A 38 6.87 -0.89 1.09
C HIS A 38 7.07 0.61 0.81
N CYS A 39 7.18 1.00 -0.46
CA CYS A 39 7.33 2.39 -0.87
C CYS A 39 6.12 3.23 -0.45
N PHE A 40 4.91 2.72 -0.67
CA PHE A 40 3.68 3.36 -0.21
C PHE A 40 3.67 3.60 1.31
N LYS A 41 4.00 2.57 2.10
CA LYS A 41 4.05 2.68 3.58
C LYS A 41 5.11 3.68 4.03
N ALA A 42 6.27 3.75 3.37
CA ALA A 42 7.30 4.72 3.69
C ALA A 42 6.82 6.16 3.49
N HIS A 43 6.12 6.46 2.39
CA HIS A 43 5.53 7.78 2.16
C HIS A 43 4.45 8.10 3.21
N TYR A 44 3.53 7.16 3.48
CA TYR A 44 2.51 7.35 4.51
C TYR A 44 3.12 7.62 5.89
N GLN A 45 4.11 6.82 6.29
CA GLN A 45 4.78 6.95 7.59
C GLN A 45 5.52 8.29 7.72
N CYS A 46 6.16 8.76 6.65
CA CYS A 46 6.79 10.08 6.63
C CYS A 46 5.77 11.18 6.94
N THR A 47 4.64 11.21 6.22
CA THR A 47 3.58 12.21 6.45
C THR A 47 2.95 12.08 7.84
N PHE A 48 2.76 10.86 8.34
CA PHE A 48 2.25 10.64 9.69
C PHE A 48 3.21 11.16 10.77
N CYS A 49 4.52 10.91 10.63
CA CYS A 49 5.52 11.42 11.55
C CYS A 49 5.59 12.95 11.53
N LEU A 50 5.49 13.58 10.36
CA LEU A 50 5.42 15.04 10.25
C LEU A 50 4.20 15.60 11.00
N CYS A 51 3.04 14.99 10.84
CA CYS A 51 1.84 15.37 11.59
C CYS A 51 2.04 15.25 13.11
N ALA A 52 2.74 14.22 13.58
CA ALA A 52 3.01 14.05 15.01
C ALA A 52 3.96 15.13 15.54
N ILE A 53 4.98 15.50 14.76
CA ILE A 53 5.90 16.61 15.09
C ILE A 53 5.12 17.93 15.17
N GLU A 54 4.24 18.21 14.21
CA GLU A 54 3.41 19.43 14.21
C GLU A 54 2.51 19.53 15.46
N LEU A 55 1.97 18.40 15.93
CA LEU A 55 1.14 18.36 17.14
C LEU A 55 1.99 18.52 18.41
N ASP A 56 3.18 17.95 18.45
CA ASP A 56 4.14 18.12 19.54
C ASP A 56 4.57 19.59 19.67
N GLU A 57 4.92 20.23 18.55
CA GLU A 57 5.28 21.65 18.51
C GLU A 57 4.11 22.58 18.90
N ALA A 58 2.87 22.15 18.64
CA ALA A 58 1.67 22.84 19.07
C ALA A 58 1.32 22.60 20.56
N GLY A 59 2.00 21.68 21.23
CA GLY A 59 1.76 21.32 22.63
C GLY A 59 0.49 20.49 22.86
N ASP A 60 0.06 19.69 21.87
CA ASP A 60 -1.06 18.75 22.05
C ASP A 60 -0.62 17.56 22.93
N ASP A 61 -1.48 17.13 23.86
CA ASP A 61 -1.21 16.00 24.75
C ASP A 61 -1.25 14.65 24.00
N ASP A 62 -1.98 14.57 22.87
CA ASP A 62 -2.07 13.37 22.02
C ASP A 62 -1.51 13.65 20.62
N ILE A 63 -0.18 13.60 20.52
CA ILE A 63 0.56 13.84 19.29
C ILE A 63 0.28 12.80 18.18
N TYR A 64 -0.39 11.68 18.49
CA TYR A 64 -0.76 10.66 17.50
C TYR A 64 -2.24 10.73 17.11
N LYS A 65 -2.97 11.72 17.59
CA LYS A 65 -4.38 11.95 17.28
C LYS A 65 -4.58 12.16 15.78
N ILE A 66 -5.30 11.22 15.17
CA ILE A 66 -5.65 11.30 13.75
C ILE A 66 -7.06 10.77 13.51
N ASN A 67 -7.81 11.45 12.65
CA ASN A 67 -9.14 10.99 12.22
C ASN A 67 -9.07 10.28 10.86
N LEU A 68 -10.12 9.53 10.54
CA LEU A 68 -10.18 8.73 9.30
C LEU A 68 -10.04 9.59 8.04
N LEU A 69 -10.59 10.80 8.00
CA LEU A 69 -10.46 11.70 6.85
C LEU A 69 -9.00 12.09 6.60
N LYS A 70 -8.27 12.46 7.66
CA LYS A 70 -6.84 12.80 7.57
C LYS A 70 -6.02 11.60 7.11
N VAL A 71 -6.30 10.39 7.64
CA VAL A 71 -5.67 9.15 7.16
C VAL A 71 -5.95 8.92 5.67
N MET A 72 -7.19 9.07 5.21
CA MET A 72 -7.55 8.85 3.81
C MET A 72 -6.84 9.84 2.86
N LEU A 73 -6.66 11.09 3.29
CA LEU A 73 -5.88 12.09 2.55
C LEU A 73 -4.39 11.71 2.49
N MET A 74 -3.80 11.30 3.62
CA MET A 74 -2.41 10.82 3.65
C MET A 74 -2.20 9.59 2.77
N VAL A 75 -3.13 8.63 2.79
CA VAL A 75 -3.11 7.45 1.93
C VAL A 75 -3.16 7.83 0.46
N LYS A 76 -4.03 8.78 0.07
CA LYS A 76 -4.12 9.28 -1.30
C LYS A 76 -2.80 9.91 -1.75
N GLU A 77 -2.18 10.73 -0.92
CA GLU A 77 -0.89 11.39 -1.21
C GLU A 77 0.27 10.39 -1.26
N ALA A 78 0.30 9.43 -0.33
CA ALA A 78 1.30 8.37 -0.31
C ALA A 78 1.25 7.53 -1.59
N TRP A 79 0.04 7.19 -2.07
CA TRP A 79 -0.13 6.49 -3.35
C TRP A 79 0.32 7.33 -4.54
N ALA A 80 -0.05 8.62 -4.58
CA ALA A 80 0.38 9.53 -5.64
C ALA A 80 1.91 9.72 -5.69
N SER A 81 2.59 9.51 -4.55
CA SER A 81 4.04 9.61 -4.43
C SER A 81 4.78 8.35 -4.89
N VAL A 82 4.10 7.20 -5.02
CA VAL A 82 4.70 6.00 -5.61
C VAL A 82 4.94 6.22 -7.09
N SER A 83 6.22 6.33 -7.48
CA SER A 83 6.56 6.63 -8.86
C SER A 83 6.22 5.49 -9.83
N ALA A 84 5.88 5.83 -11.08
CA ALA A 84 5.71 4.83 -12.14
C ALA A 84 6.98 4.00 -12.38
N ASN A 85 8.17 4.56 -12.11
CA ASN A 85 9.44 3.84 -12.21
C ASN A 85 9.57 2.78 -11.11
N THR A 86 9.19 3.11 -9.87
CA THR A 86 9.11 2.16 -8.75
C THR A 86 8.21 0.99 -9.11
N ILE A 87 7.00 1.28 -9.62
CA ILE A 87 6.06 0.25 -10.06
C ILE A 87 6.69 -0.63 -11.14
N LYS A 88 7.24 -0.04 -12.21
CA LYS A 88 7.91 -0.79 -13.29
C LYS A 88 9.05 -1.66 -12.80
N ASN A 89 9.83 -1.20 -11.82
CA ASN A 89 10.93 -1.98 -11.25
C ASN A 89 10.42 -3.17 -10.43
N CYS A 90 9.35 -2.99 -9.64
CA CYS A 90 8.73 -4.09 -8.90
C CYS A 90 8.14 -5.17 -9.81
N TRP A 91 7.71 -4.82 -11.05
CA TRP A 91 7.28 -5.78 -12.07
C TRP A 91 8.43 -6.51 -12.79
N LYS A 92 9.66 -5.99 -12.69
CA LYS A 92 10.85 -6.54 -13.38
C LYS A 92 11.75 -7.37 -12.47
N HIS A 93 11.51 -7.32 -11.17
CA HIS A 93 12.22 -8.12 -10.18
C HIS A 93 11.86 -9.59 -10.35
#